data_AF-A0A3A0CTE3-F1
#
_entry.id   AF-A0A3A0CTE3-F1
#
_cell.length_a   1.000
_cell.length_b   1.000
_cell.length_c   1.000
_cell.angle_alpha   90.00
_cell.angle_beta   90.00
_cell.angle_gamma   90.00
#
_symmetry.space_group_name_H-M   'P 1'
#
loop_
_entity.id
_entity.type
_entity.pdbx_description
1 polymer ?
#
loop_
_entity_poly.entity_id
_entity_poly.type
_entity_poly.pdbx_seq_one_letter_code
_entity_poly.pdbx_strand_id
1 'polypeptide(L)'
;MDGMAMVEHRLQRMERHQRILYGWMVGIVALAGLTLAMGQAAQTSRPATTEDRSDSKRPREDFRFVETAERIQLFDQDEKLRLTLGECGDGVGLAIADSRGQARLVLAVGDGGPYLSMFDDRGQERVGLMFLDDGQYPLVRMFDKNGKGSVLLASENEGATLRFSDSNERIRTAIGHTIHGSTVVMFDDNGKERIDVGTNKFGPSIRILDQEGHERATLGVSLIEGKRDGAVTQRPESSFILFDRSSSVIWKAP
;
A
#
# COMPACT_ATOMS: atom_id res chain seq x y z
N MET A 1 -14.93 -6.24 48.41
CA MET A 1 -13.73 -7.05 48.09
C MET A 1 -13.54 -7.23 46.56
N ASP A 2 -14.11 -6.37 45.70
CA ASP A 2 -14.13 -6.57 44.23
C ASP A 2 -13.06 -5.81 43.43
N GLY A 3 -12.28 -4.92 44.06
CA GLY A 3 -11.26 -4.13 43.36
C GLY A 3 -10.03 -4.94 42.94
N MET A 4 -9.58 -5.86 43.79
CA MET A 4 -8.35 -6.65 43.56
C MET A 4 -8.54 -7.69 42.44
N ALA A 5 -9.70 -8.37 42.40
CA ALA A 5 -10.00 -9.34 41.34
C ALA A 5 -10.10 -8.69 39.95
N MET A 6 -10.59 -7.44 39.88
CA MET A 6 -10.65 -6.69 38.63
C MET A 6 -9.26 -6.27 38.13
N VAL A 7 -8.36 -5.90 39.05
CA VAL A 7 -6.96 -5.54 38.72
C VAL A 7 -6.17 -6.76 38.26
N GLU A 8 -6.29 -7.89 38.95
CA GLU A 8 -5.66 -9.16 38.56
C GLU A 8 -6.15 -9.64 37.19
N HIS A 9 -7.46 -9.55 36.92
CA HIS A 9 -8.01 -9.93 35.62
C HIS A 9 -7.50 -9.01 34.49
N ARG A 10 -7.33 -7.71 34.74
CA ARG A 10 -6.75 -6.77 33.77
C ARG A 10 -5.26 -7.03 33.53
N LEU A 11 -4.50 -7.34 34.58
CA LEU A 11 -3.09 -7.70 34.50
C LEU A 11 -2.88 -8.99 33.69
N GLN A 12 -3.63 -10.05 34.00
CA GLN A 12 -3.55 -11.30 33.23
C GLN A 12 -3.94 -11.12 31.76
N ARG A 13 -4.91 -10.24 31.47
CA ARG A 13 -5.28 -9.89 30.10
C ARG A 13 -4.18 -9.13 29.38
N MET A 14 -3.48 -8.21 30.06
CA MET A 14 -2.34 -7.49 29.48
C MET A 14 -1.13 -8.41 29.24
N GLU A 15 -0.78 -9.27 30.20
CA GLU A 15 0.34 -10.20 30.05
C GLU A 15 0.12 -11.21 28.91
N ARG A 16 -1.12 -11.67 28.70
CA ARG A 16 -1.47 -12.51 27.54
C ARG A 16 -1.26 -11.77 26.22
N HIS A 17 -1.71 -10.53 26.11
CA HIS A 17 -1.51 -9.73 24.90
C HIS A 17 -0.02 -9.46 24.65
N GLN A 18 0.73 -9.17 25.71
CA GLN A 18 2.16 -8.90 25.61
C GLN A 18 2.95 -10.15 25.16
N ARG A 19 2.62 -11.35 25.68
CA ARG A 19 3.23 -12.61 25.22
C ARG A 19 2.87 -12.95 23.78
N ILE A 20 1.64 -12.67 23.35
CA ILE A 20 1.22 -12.86 21.96
C ILE A 20 2.01 -11.90 21.06
N LEU A 21 2.11 -10.62 21.42
CA LEU A 21 2.89 -9.61 20.67
C LEU A 21 4.39 -9.95 20.58
N TYR A 22 5.01 -10.39 21.68
CA TYR A 22 6.40 -10.89 21.65
C TYR A 22 6.54 -12.15 20.79
N GLY A 23 5.55 -13.04 20.81
CA GLY A 23 5.50 -14.20 19.91
C GLY A 23 5.48 -13.81 18.43
N TRP A 24 4.70 -12.80 18.05
CA TRP A 24 4.67 -12.27 16.68
C TRP A 24 5.97 -11.57 16.29
N MET A 25 6.57 -10.77 17.18
CA MET A 25 7.86 -10.12 16.92
C MET A 25 8.99 -11.13 16.71
N VAL A 26 9.09 -12.16 17.56
CA VAL A 26 10.06 -13.25 17.39
C VAL A 26 9.77 -14.04 16.11
N GLY A 27 8.49 -14.28 15.80
CA GLY A 27 8.07 -14.94 14.55
C GLY A 27 8.49 -14.18 13.29
N ILE A 28 8.35 -12.86 13.28
CA ILE A 28 8.75 -11.99 12.15
C ILE A 28 10.27 -11.99 11.98
N VAL A 29 11.03 -11.88 13.07
CA VAL A 29 12.50 -11.94 13.03
C VAL A 29 13.00 -13.32 12.56
N ALA A 30 12.36 -14.40 13.02
CA ALA A 30 12.67 -15.76 12.56
C ALA A 30 12.35 -15.96 11.07
N LEU A 31 11.24 -15.39 10.58
CA LEU A 31 10.85 -15.46 9.18
C LEU A 31 11.83 -14.69 8.28
N ALA A 32 12.30 -13.52 8.73
CA ALA A 32 13.35 -12.76 8.04
C ALA A 32 14.70 -13.51 8.02
N GLY A 33 15.02 -14.28 9.07
CA GLY A 33 16.19 -15.17 9.09
C GLY A 33 16.08 -16.35 8.11
N LEU A 34 14.89 -16.90 7.92
CA LEU A 34 14.65 -18.04 7.01
C LEU A 34 14.76 -17.67 5.53
N THR A 35 14.34 -16.46 5.12
CA THR A 35 14.51 -16.00 3.74
C THR A 35 15.98 -15.77 3.38
N LEU A 36 16.83 -15.41 4.35
CA LEU A 36 18.28 -15.33 4.20
C LEU A 36 18.93 -16.71 4.03
N ALA A 37 18.42 -17.75 4.70
CA ALA A 37 18.94 -19.12 4.61
C ALA A 37 18.62 -19.78 3.25
N MET A 38 17.44 -19.52 2.66
CA MET A 38 17.08 -20.06 1.34
C MET A 38 17.91 -19.47 0.19
N GLY A 39 18.53 -18.30 0.39
CA GLY A 39 19.47 -17.70 -0.55
C GLY A 39 20.85 -18.39 -0.62
N GLN A 40 21.15 -19.32 0.29
CA GLN A 40 22.45 -20.02 0.34
C GLN A 40 22.40 -21.47 -0.17
N ALA A 41 21.25 -21.99 -0.58
CA ALA A 41 21.10 -23.41 -0.98
C ALA A 41 21.59 -23.74 -2.41
N ALA A 42 22.29 -22.84 -3.09
CA ALA A 42 22.83 -23.08 -4.43
C ALA A 42 24.36 -22.96 -4.46
N GLN A 43 25.07 -23.88 -3.78
CA GLN A 43 26.45 -24.24 -4.13
C GLN A 43 26.78 -25.64 -3.61
N THR A 44 27.14 -26.52 -4.54
CA THR A 44 27.26 -27.97 -4.38
C THR A 44 28.65 -28.43 -3.92
N SER A 45 28.63 -29.42 -3.01
CA SER A 45 29.42 -30.67 -2.93
C SER A 45 30.92 -30.69 -2.54
N ARG A 46 31.22 -31.36 -1.42
CA ARG A 46 32.20 -32.48 -1.30
C ARG A 46 31.98 -33.29 0.02
N PRO A 47 32.09 -34.64 0.04
CA PRO A 47 31.84 -35.43 1.25
C PRO A 47 33.12 -35.95 1.95
N ALA A 48 32.92 -36.47 3.18
CA ALA A 48 33.82 -37.20 4.10
C ALA A 48 34.58 -36.30 5.10
N THR A 49 34.70 -36.59 6.40
CA THR A 49 34.65 -37.85 7.17
C THR A 49 34.15 -37.62 8.61
N THR A 50 33.60 -38.68 9.21
CA THR A 50 33.27 -38.81 10.63
C THR A 50 34.54 -38.78 11.49
N GLU A 51 34.61 -37.88 12.47
CA GLU A 51 35.42 -38.08 13.68
C GLU A 51 34.76 -37.41 14.88
N ASP A 52 34.70 -38.19 15.95
CA ASP A 52 34.01 -37.98 17.22
C ASP A 52 34.77 -36.99 18.12
N ARG A 53 34.07 -36.56 19.19
CA ARG A 53 34.61 -36.09 20.49
C ARG A 53 34.57 -34.58 20.77
N SER A 54 33.50 -34.23 21.50
CA SER A 54 33.53 -33.35 22.69
C SER A 54 34.35 -32.07 22.58
N ASP A 55 33.70 -31.00 22.17
CA ASP A 55 34.03 -29.68 22.69
C ASP A 55 32.74 -28.85 22.74
N SER A 56 32.33 -28.43 23.93
CA SER A 56 31.18 -27.57 24.18
C SER A 56 31.48 -26.15 23.69
N LYS A 57 31.68 -26.00 22.39
CA LYS A 57 31.74 -24.70 21.74
C LYS A 57 30.35 -24.13 21.76
N ARG A 58 30.16 -23.06 22.55
CA ARG A 58 29.05 -22.11 22.35
C ARG A 58 28.85 -21.95 20.84
N PRO A 59 27.61 -21.98 20.32
CA PRO A 59 27.39 -21.75 18.90
C PRO A 59 28.14 -20.47 18.55
N ARG A 60 29.00 -20.53 17.53
CA ARG A 60 29.72 -19.36 17.04
C ARG A 60 28.67 -18.28 16.79
N GLU A 61 28.76 -17.16 17.49
CA GLU A 61 27.84 -16.06 17.27
C GLU A 61 28.18 -15.48 15.89
N ASP A 62 27.50 -15.96 14.87
CA ASP A 62 27.64 -15.55 13.47
C ASP A 62 27.22 -14.08 13.23
N PHE A 63 26.79 -13.39 14.29
CA PHE A 63 26.35 -12.01 14.26
C PHE A 63 26.91 -11.24 15.45
N ARG A 64 27.35 -10.01 15.22
CA ARG A 64 27.75 -9.08 16.28
C ARG A 64 26.56 -8.21 16.67
N PHE A 65 26.23 -8.23 17.96
CA PHE A 65 25.19 -7.40 18.57
C PHE A 65 25.83 -6.19 19.24
N VAL A 66 25.31 -4.98 18.96
CA VAL A 66 25.73 -3.74 19.61
C VAL A 66 24.51 -3.04 20.18
N GLU A 67 24.55 -2.74 21.47
CA GLU A 67 23.55 -1.94 22.16
C GLU A 67 24.19 -0.65 22.65
N THR A 68 23.61 0.48 22.28
CA THR A 68 23.91 1.79 22.85
C THR A 68 22.64 2.37 23.48
N ALA A 69 22.77 3.52 24.15
CA ALA A 69 21.62 4.23 24.70
C ALA A 69 20.56 4.62 23.64
N GLU A 70 20.94 4.68 22.36
CA GLU A 70 20.11 5.22 21.27
C GLU A 70 19.73 4.18 20.21
N ARG A 71 20.45 3.06 20.13
CA ARG A 71 20.23 2.05 19.09
C ARG A 71 20.67 0.65 19.49
N ILE A 72 19.96 -0.33 18.96
CA ILE A 72 20.33 -1.74 18.92
C ILE A 72 20.67 -2.07 17.47
N GLN A 73 21.85 -2.65 17.24
CA GLN A 73 22.36 -2.97 15.91
C GLN A 73 22.82 -4.42 15.83
N LEU A 74 22.53 -5.05 14.69
CA LEU A 74 22.99 -6.39 14.34
C LEU A 74 23.89 -6.30 13.10
N PHE A 75 25.10 -6.83 13.22
CA PHE A 75 26.07 -6.94 12.12
C PHE A 75 26.24 -8.41 11.75
N ASP A 76 26.46 -8.69 10.47
CA ASP A 76 26.83 -10.02 9.99
C ASP A 76 28.32 -10.35 10.24
N GLN A 77 28.73 -11.55 9.80
CA GLN A 77 30.12 -12.03 9.88
C GLN A 77 31.14 -11.13 9.15
N ASP A 78 30.70 -10.34 8.17
CA ASP A 78 31.53 -9.42 7.38
C ASP A 78 31.56 -8.00 7.99
N GLU A 79 31.07 -7.83 9.23
CA GLU A 79 30.92 -6.54 9.91
C GLU A 79 29.97 -5.56 9.19
N LYS A 80 29.04 -6.07 8.39
CA LYS A 80 28.02 -5.25 7.74
C LYS A 80 26.75 -5.20 8.56
N LEU A 81 26.26 -3.98 8.77
CA LEU A 81 25.00 -3.71 9.45
C LEU A 81 23.83 -4.34 8.68
N ARG A 82 23.04 -5.17 9.37
CA ARG A 82 21.86 -5.86 8.81
C ARG A 82 20.55 -5.39 9.42
N LEU A 83 20.59 -4.95 10.67
CA LEU A 83 19.40 -4.50 11.38
C LEU A 83 19.77 -3.35 12.31
N THR A 84 18.92 -2.33 12.34
CA THR A 84 18.94 -1.26 13.35
C THR A 84 17.56 -1.16 13.97
N LEU A 85 17.49 -1.15 15.30
CA LEU A 85 16.32 -0.71 16.07
C LEU A 85 16.73 0.54 16.83
N GLY A 86 16.10 1.68 16.53
CA GLY A 86 16.48 2.98 17.07
C GLY A 86 16.11 4.10 16.10
N GLU A 87 16.86 5.20 16.13
CA GLU A 87 16.64 6.32 15.22
C GLU A 87 16.82 5.88 13.74
N CYS A 88 15.79 6.12 12.94
CA CYS A 88 15.70 5.80 11.52
C CYS A 88 15.13 7.02 10.78
N GLY A 89 15.99 7.80 10.13
CA GLY A 89 15.56 8.98 9.37
C GLY A 89 15.02 10.09 10.28
N ASP A 90 13.72 10.36 10.19
CA ASP A 90 12.98 11.37 10.96
C ASP A 90 12.31 10.81 12.23
N GLY A 91 12.49 9.52 12.53
CA GLY A 91 11.73 8.84 13.57
C GLY A 91 12.49 7.74 14.27
N VAL A 92 11.76 6.97 15.09
CA VAL A 92 12.29 5.77 15.76
C VAL A 92 11.64 4.53 15.15
N GLY A 93 12.45 3.53 14.82
CA GLY A 93 11.95 2.34 14.12
C GLY A 93 12.96 1.23 13.94
N LEU A 94 12.59 0.32 13.06
CA LEU A 94 13.35 -0.84 12.61
C LEU A 94 13.77 -0.63 11.15
N ALA A 95 15.07 -0.66 10.89
CA ALA A 95 15.63 -0.70 9.54
C ALA A 95 16.30 -2.05 9.27
N ILE A 96 16.03 -2.63 8.11
CA ILE A 96 16.66 -3.87 7.63
C ILE A 96 17.49 -3.54 6.39
N ALA A 97 18.75 -3.98 6.39
CA ALA A 97 19.72 -3.70 5.34
C ALA A 97 20.15 -4.95 4.57
N ASP A 98 20.51 -4.75 3.29
CA ASP A 98 20.99 -5.81 2.40
C ASP A 98 22.46 -6.18 2.62
N SER A 99 23.03 -7.01 1.73
CA SER A 99 24.43 -7.45 1.79
C SER A 99 25.47 -6.40 1.48
N ARG A 100 25.04 -5.19 1.10
CA ARG A 100 25.87 -4.01 0.94
C ARG A 100 25.74 -3.06 2.12
N GLY A 101 24.91 -3.40 3.12
CA GLY A 101 24.61 -2.53 4.26
C GLY A 101 23.61 -1.41 3.93
N GLN A 102 22.92 -1.48 2.78
CA GLN A 102 21.93 -0.48 2.40
C GLN A 102 20.54 -0.88 2.89
N ALA A 103 19.83 0.03 3.55
CA ALA A 103 18.45 -0.20 3.99
C ALA A 103 17.55 -0.57 2.80
N ARG A 104 16.77 -1.64 2.97
CA ARG A 104 15.76 -2.12 2.01
C ARG A 104 14.34 -2.07 2.57
N LEU A 105 14.21 -2.05 3.89
CA LEU A 105 12.94 -1.91 4.58
C LEU A 105 13.14 -1.03 5.81
N VAL A 106 12.24 -0.08 6.02
CA VAL A 106 12.14 0.72 7.23
C VAL A 106 10.69 0.64 7.73
N LEU A 107 10.51 0.37 9.02
CA LEU A 107 9.24 0.47 9.75
C LEU A 107 9.48 1.42 10.92
N ALA A 108 8.91 2.61 10.89
CA ALA A 108 9.21 3.64 11.89
C ALA A 108 7.98 4.50 12.22
N VAL A 109 8.11 5.28 13.29
CA VAL A 109 7.20 6.37 13.64
C VAL A 109 8.00 7.67 13.56
N GLY A 110 7.68 8.50 12.57
CA GLY A 110 8.25 9.84 12.39
C GLY A 110 7.22 10.93 12.67
N ASP A 111 7.55 12.15 12.29
CA ASP A 111 6.71 13.33 12.56
C ASP A 111 5.33 13.24 11.88
N GLY A 112 5.24 12.62 10.71
CA GLY A 112 3.99 12.39 9.97
C GLY A 112 3.19 11.15 10.42
N GLY A 113 3.61 10.50 11.50
CA GLY A 113 3.02 9.26 12.02
C GLY A 113 3.77 7.99 11.59
N PRO A 114 3.15 6.81 11.77
CA PRO A 114 3.77 5.53 11.45
C PRO A 114 3.88 5.30 9.95
N TYR A 115 5.01 4.77 9.49
CA TYR A 115 5.24 4.43 8.10
C TYR A 115 6.04 3.14 7.91
N LEU A 116 5.87 2.52 6.74
CA LEU A 116 6.72 1.45 6.22
C LEU A 116 7.19 1.80 4.81
N SER A 117 8.49 1.80 4.58
CA SER A 117 9.10 2.09 3.28
C SER A 117 9.97 0.93 2.81
N MET A 118 9.86 0.59 1.53
CA MET A 118 10.69 -0.41 0.86
C MET A 118 11.49 0.24 -0.26
N PHE A 119 12.79 -0.07 -0.32
CA PHE A 119 13.74 0.59 -1.21
C PHE A 119 14.30 -0.39 -2.26
N ASP A 120 14.50 0.09 -3.49
CA ASP A 120 15.21 -0.64 -4.54
C ASP A 120 16.70 -0.76 -4.26
N ASP A 121 17.46 -1.41 -5.15
CA ASP A 121 18.90 -1.63 -5.05
C ASP A 121 19.78 -0.38 -5.05
N ARG A 122 19.22 0.77 -5.47
CA ARG A 122 19.85 2.09 -5.51
C ARG A 122 19.52 2.92 -4.27
N GLY A 123 18.65 2.43 -3.39
CA GLY A 123 18.18 3.15 -2.20
C GLY A 123 17.03 4.11 -2.50
N GLN A 124 16.36 3.97 -3.65
CA GLN A 124 15.16 4.73 -3.99
C GLN A 124 13.94 4.01 -3.43
N GLU A 125 13.06 4.75 -2.73
CA GLU A 125 11.80 4.20 -2.26
C GLU A 125 10.94 3.75 -3.46
N ARG A 126 10.40 2.52 -3.36
CA ARG A 126 9.52 1.92 -4.36
C ARG A 126 8.12 1.69 -3.85
N VAL A 127 7.97 1.48 -2.55
CA VAL A 127 6.67 1.30 -1.91
C VAL A 127 6.72 1.98 -0.56
N GLY A 128 5.70 2.80 -0.28
CA GLY A 128 5.50 3.43 1.02
C GLY A 128 4.09 3.19 1.51
N LEU A 129 3.95 2.79 2.77
CA LEU A 129 2.71 2.73 3.53
C LEU A 129 2.81 3.85 4.58
N MET A 130 1.93 4.83 4.53
CA MET A 130 2.03 6.03 5.36
C MET A 130 0.65 6.64 5.55
N PHE A 131 0.58 7.81 6.18
CA PHE A 131 -0.66 8.56 6.38
C PHE A 131 -0.57 9.94 5.73
N LEU A 132 -1.70 10.47 5.25
CA LEU A 132 -1.90 11.89 4.95
C LEU A 132 -2.57 12.59 6.13
N ASP A 133 -2.53 13.92 6.10
CA ASP A 133 -3.23 14.82 7.02
C ASP A 133 -3.00 14.45 8.49
N ASP A 134 -1.72 14.33 8.85
CA ASP A 134 -1.27 14.12 10.24
C ASP A 134 -1.84 12.83 10.87
N GLY A 135 -1.71 11.71 10.14
CA GLY A 135 -2.14 10.39 10.63
C GLY A 135 -3.60 10.03 10.36
N GLN A 136 -4.37 10.87 9.65
CA GLN A 136 -5.81 10.63 9.46
C GLN A 136 -6.11 9.63 8.34
N TYR A 137 -5.40 9.72 7.22
CA TYR A 137 -5.79 8.98 6.02
C TYR A 137 -4.69 8.01 5.58
N PRO A 138 -4.87 6.69 5.75
CA PRO A 138 -3.86 5.73 5.34
C PRO A 138 -3.72 5.70 3.82
N LEU A 139 -2.49 5.59 3.34
CA LEU A 139 -2.16 5.47 1.94
C LEU A 139 -1.08 4.40 1.69
N VAL A 140 -1.16 3.79 0.51
CA VAL A 140 -0.09 2.99 -0.09
C VAL A 140 0.31 3.65 -1.39
N ARG A 141 1.60 3.98 -1.53
CA ARG A 141 2.15 4.57 -2.76
C ARG A 141 3.19 3.63 -3.34
N MET A 142 3.13 3.43 -4.65
CA MET A 142 4.18 2.75 -5.41
C MET A 142 4.81 3.74 -6.37
N PHE A 143 6.13 3.68 -6.48
CA PHE A 143 6.93 4.59 -7.30
C PHE A 143 7.53 3.88 -8.50
N ASP A 144 7.61 4.58 -9.63
CA ASP A 144 8.33 4.13 -10.81
C ASP A 144 9.85 4.17 -10.60
N LYS A 145 10.60 3.76 -11.63
CA LYS A 145 12.07 3.76 -11.60
C LYS A 145 12.71 5.13 -11.39
N ASN A 146 11.97 6.21 -11.67
CA ASN A 146 12.42 7.59 -11.55
C ASN A 146 11.95 8.23 -10.23
N GLY A 147 11.30 7.47 -9.34
CA GLY A 147 10.77 7.97 -8.07
C GLY A 147 9.43 8.70 -8.20
N LYS A 148 8.73 8.56 -9.33
CA LYS A 148 7.40 9.19 -9.55
C LYS A 148 6.28 8.26 -9.10
N GLY A 149 5.24 8.81 -8.47
CA GLY A 149 4.12 8.01 -7.98
C GLY A 149 3.34 7.38 -9.13
N SER A 150 3.47 6.07 -9.32
CA SER A 150 2.81 5.33 -10.40
C SER A 150 1.47 4.74 -9.96
N VAL A 151 1.35 4.37 -8.69
CA VAL A 151 0.11 3.85 -8.11
C VAL A 151 -0.10 4.44 -6.72
N LEU A 152 -1.35 4.79 -6.43
CA LEU A 152 -1.77 5.27 -5.11
C LEU A 152 -3.06 4.57 -4.71
N LEU A 153 -3.08 3.96 -3.52
CA LEU A 153 -4.29 3.54 -2.82
C LEU A 153 -4.44 4.43 -1.60
N ALA A 154 -5.58 5.09 -1.42
CA ALA A 154 -5.84 5.92 -0.25
C ALA A 154 -7.26 5.73 0.25
N SER A 155 -7.43 5.84 1.57
CA SER A 155 -8.74 5.97 2.21
C SER A 155 -8.88 7.39 2.73
N GLU A 156 -9.89 8.12 2.25
CA GLU A 156 -10.22 9.49 2.64
C GLU A 156 -11.59 9.50 3.35
N ASN A 157 -12.01 10.64 3.92
CA ASN A 157 -13.21 10.78 4.78
C ASN A 157 -14.40 9.85 4.44
N GLU A 158 -14.92 9.96 3.22
CA GLU A 158 -16.16 9.30 2.81
C GLU A 158 -15.93 8.23 1.75
N GLY A 159 -14.68 7.80 1.54
CA GLY A 159 -14.36 6.95 0.40
C GLY A 159 -12.94 6.40 0.34
N ALA A 160 -12.69 5.63 -0.72
CA ALA A 160 -11.37 5.10 -1.03
C ALA A 160 -11.08 5.24 -2.53
N THR A 161 -9.82 5.43 -2.88
CA THR A 161 -9.38 5.57 -4.27
C THR A 161 -8.16 4.71 -4.55
N LEU A 162 -8.14 4.06 -5.72
CA LEU A 162 -6.97 3.45 -6.34
C LEU A 162 -6.69 4.19 -7.65
N ARG A 163 -5.53 4.82 -7.77
CA ARG A 163 -5.13 5.61 -8.93
C ARG A 163 -3.90 5.00 -9.59
N PHE A 164 -3.89 5.01 -10.91
CA PHE A 164 -2.75 4.68 -11.75
C PHE A 164 -2.34 5.92 -12.54
N SER A 165 -1.08 6.30 -12.45
CA SER A 165 -0.53 7.49 -13.09
C SER A 165 0.55 7.14 -14.11
N ASP A 166 0.69 7.98 -15.14
CA ASP A 166 1.78 7.86 -16.11
C ASP A 166 3.11 8.45 -15.60
N SER A 167 4.14 8.40 -16.45
CA SER A 167 5.48 8.94 -16.14
C SER A 167 5.52 10.47 -16.00
N ASN A 168 4.44 11.17 -16.33
CA ASN A 168 4.25 12.61 -16.11
C ASN A 168 3.38 12.88 -14.88
N GLU A 169 3.12 11.86 -14.05
CA GLU A 169 2.28 11.91 -12.85
C GLU A 169 0.82 12.28 -13.14
N ARG A 170 0.37 12.10 -14.39
CA ARG A 170 -1.04 12.29 -14.76
C ARG A 170 -1.80 11.00 -14.50
N ILE A 171 -2.92 11.12 -13.77
CA ILE A 171 -3.83 10.00 -13.51
C ILE A 171 -4.41 9.52 -14.85
N ARG A 172 -4.26 8.23 -15.14
CA ARG A 172 -4.80 7.58 -16.36
C ARG A 172 -5.98 6.69 -16.08
N THR A 173 -5.99 6.08 -14.90
CA THR A 173 -7.12 5.30 -14.42
C THR A 173 -7.31 5.58 -12.94
N ALA A 174 -8.56 5.77 -12.52
CA ALA A 174 -8.92 5.84 -11.11
C ALA A 174 -10.09 4.89 -10.85
N ILE A 175 -10.02 4.17 -9.74
CA ILE A 175 -11.14 3.45 -9.14
C ILE A 175 -11.47 4.20 -7.87
N GLY A 176 -12.73 4.59 -7.70
CA GLY A 176 -13.20 5.35 -6.55
C GLY A 176 -14.44 4.71 -5.95
N HIS A 177 -14.55 4.76 -4.64
CA HIS A 177 -15.78 4.47 -3.91
C HIS A 177 -16.06 5.62 -2.94
N THR A 178 -17.30 6.06 -2.90
CA THR A 178 -17.80 7.04 -1.92
C THR A 178 -19.15 6.59 -1.37
N ILE A 179 -19.67 7.31 -0.38
CA ILE A 179 -21.05 7.14 0.11
C ILE A 179 -22.12 7.29 -0.99
N HIS A 180 -21.79 7.89 -2.13
CA HIS A 180 -22.71 8.12 -3.23
C HIS A 180 -22.60 7.12 -4.38
N GLY A 181 -21.60 6.23 -4.34
CA GLY A 181 -21.41 5.20 -5.36
C GLY A 181 -19.95 4.85 -5.64
N SER A 182 -19.75 3.97 -6.62
CA SER A 182 -18.42 3.50 -7.05
C SER A 182 -18.20 3.80 -8.53
N THR A 183 -16.97 4.12 -8.92
CA THR A 183 -16.62 4.39 -10.32
C THR A 183 -15.26 3.81 -10.68
N VAL A 184 -15.10 3.48 -11.97
CA VAL A 184 -13.83 3.33 -12.66
C VAL A 184 -13.80 4.38 -13.77
N VAL A 185 -12.86 5.31 -13.68
CA VAL A 185 -12.67 6.40 -14.65
C VAL A 185 -11.36 6.19 -15.40
N MET A 186 -11.40 6.34 -16.72
CA MET A 186 -10.22 6.40 -17.58
C MET A 186 -10.08 7.80 -18.20
N PHE A 187 -8.84 8.31 -18.18
CA PHE A 187 -8.49 9.66 -18.63
C PHE A 187 -7.58 9.60 -19.87
N ASP A 188 -7.69 10.62 -20.72
CA ASP A 188 -6.77 10.80 -21.85
C ASP A 188 -5.45 11.48 -21.44
N ASP A 189 -4.61 11.77 -22.45
CA ASP A 189 -3.32 12.44 -22.28
C ASP A 189 -3.41 13.83 -21.67
N ASN A 190 -4.54 14.50 -21.81
CA ASN A 190 -4.77 15.83 -21.24
C ASN A 190 -5.39 15.77 -19.83
N GLY A 191 -5.53 14.57 -19.25
CA GLY A 191 -6.14 14.37 -17.94
C GLY A 191 -7.66 14.47 -17.95
N LYS A 192 -8.28 14.29 -19.13
CA LYS A 192 -9.72 14.43 -19.29
C LYS A 192 -10.41 13.08 -19.35
N GLU A 193 -11.52 12.95 -18.65
CA GLU A 193 -12.35 11.75 -18.64
C GLU A 193 -12.78 11.37 -20.07
N ARG A 194 -12.65 10.08 -20.37
CA ARG A 194 -13.07 9.47 -21.64
C ARG A 194 -14.06 8.36 -21.42
N ILE A 195 -13.93 7.64 -20.31
CA ILE A 195 -14.82 6.55 -19.95
C ILE A 195 -15.03 6.61 -18.44
N ASP A 196 -16.29 6.53 -18.02
CA ASP A 196 -16.69 6.32 -16.64
C ASP A 196 -17.63 5.12 -16.58
N VAL A 197 -17.31 4.15 -15.72
CA VAL A 197 -18.12 2.98 -15.43
C VAL A 197 -18.41 3.00 -13.95
N GLY A 198 -19.66 3.20 -13.55
CA GLY A 198 -19.95 3.34 -12.14
C GLY A 198 -21.41 3.33 -11.78
N THR A 199 -21.63 3.43 -10.47
CA THR A 199 -22.93 3.68 -9.87
C THR A 199 -22.91 5.06 -9.24
N ASN A 200 -24.04 5.74 -9.31
CA ASN A 200 -24.32 6.93 -8.51
C ASN A 200 -25.67 6.77 -7.81
N LYS A 201 -26.15 7.81 -7.14
CA LYS A 201 -27.45 7.82 -6.44
C LYS A 201 -28.67 7.51 -7.34
N PHE A 202 -28.54 7.61 -8.66
CA PHE A 202 -29.60 7.32 -9.61
C PHE A 202 -29.54 5.89 -10.15
N GLY A 203 -28.36 5.27 -10.18
CA GLY A 203 -28.16 3.90 -10.64
C GLY A 203 -26.84 3.69 -11.38
N PRO A 204 -26.66 2.51 -11.99
CA PRO A 204 -25.47 2.17 -12.77
C PRO A 204 -25.45 2.87 -14.14
N SER A 205 -24.26 3.26 -14.60
CA SER A 205 -24.03 3.79 -15.95
C SER A 205 -22.61 3.51 -16.46
N ILE A 206 -22.48 3.41 -17.78
CA ILE A 206 -21.24 3.46 -18.54
C ILE A 206 -21.35 4.67 -19.47
N ARG A 207 -20.45 5.63 -19.34
CA ARG A 207 -20.42 6.87 -20.12
C ARG A 207 -19.16 6.93 -20.95
N ILE A 208 -19.28 7.33 -22.20
CA ILE A 208 -18.16 7.56 -23.12
C ILE A 208 -18.19 9.03 -23.52
N LEU A 209 -17.07 9.73 -23.38
CA LEU A 209 -16.95 11.17 -23.60
C LEU A 209 -15.98 11.49 -24.75
N ASP A 210 -16.29 12.53 -25.53
CA ASP A 210 -15.41 13.05 -26.59
C ASP A 210 -14.29 13.94 -26.05
N GLN A 211 -13.44 14.45 -26.94
CA GLN A 211 -12.27 15.23 -26.56
C GLN A 211 -12.61 16.50 -25.75
N GLU A 212 -13.77 17.07 -26.03
CA GLU A 212 -14.37 18.25 -25.42
C GLU A 212 -15.12 17.93 -24.12
N GLY A 213 -15.23 16.64 -23.74
CA GLY A 213 -15.78 16.19 -22.46
C GLY A 213 -17.29 16.06 -22.51
N HIS A 214 -17.85 16.01 -23.70
CA HIS A 214 -19.26 15.81 -23.90
C HIS A 214 -19.54 14.31 -24.05
N GLU A 215 -20.60 13.83 -23.39
CA GLU A 215 -21.05 12.45 -23.50
C GLU A 215 -21.46 12.13 -24.94
N ARG A 216 -20.90 11.06 -25.53
CA ARG A 216 -21.22 10.54 -26.88
C ARG A 216 -22.02 9.25 -26.82
N ALA A 217 -21.89 8.49 -25.74
CA ALA A 217 -22.70 7.30 -25.51
C ALA A 217 -22.87 7.05 -24.01
N THR A 218 -24.08 6.63 -23.63
CA THR A 218 -24.37 6.18 -22.26
C THR A 218 -25.16 4.89 -22.29
N LEU A 219 -24.69 3.87 -21.58
CA LEU A 219 -25.43 2.64 -21.26
C LEU A 219 -25.77 2.66 -19.77
N GLY A 220 -27.04 2.63 -19.40
CA GLY A 220 -27.48 2.73 -18.01
C GLY A 220 -28.35 3.96 -17.72
N VAL A 221 -28.47 4.27 -16.43
CA VAL A 221 -29.23 5.43 -15.96
C VAL A 221 -28.56 6.71 -16.45
N SER A 222 -29.36 7.61 -17.01
CA SER A 222 -28.89 8.90 -17.52
C SER A 222 -29.96 9.97 -17.37
N LEU A 223 -29.52 11.23 -17.28
CA LEU A 223 -30.37 12.40 -17.26
C LEU A 223 -30.25 13.10 -18.61
N ILE A 224 -31.36 13.24 -19.33
CA ILE A 224 -31.38 13.91 -20.64
C ILE A 224 -32.20 15.19 -20.52
N GLU A 225 -31.60 16.32 -20.88
CA GLU A 225 -32.30 17.60 -20.99
C GLU A 225 -33.00 17.73 -22.36
N GLY A 226 -34.29 18.07 -22.34
CA GLY A 226 -35.08 18.32 -23.53
C GLY A 226 -34.71 19.65 -24.18
N LYS A 227 -34.30 19.63 -25.46
CA LYS A 227 -33.94 20.85 -26.21
C LYS A 227 -35.05 21.91 -26.32
N ARG A 228 -36.31 21.52 -26.13
CA ARG A 228 -37.48 22.39 -26.40
C ARG A 228 -38.02 23.07 -25.16
N ASP A 229 -37.92 22.40 -24.03
CA ASP A 229 -38.54 22.78 -22.75
C ASP A 229 -37.54 22.82 -21.58
N GLY A 230 -36.28 22.39 -21.80
CA GLY A 230 -35.28 22.25 -20.75
C GLY A 230 -35.60 21.14 -19.73
N ALA A 231 -36.60 20.30 -20.01
CA ALA A 231 -37.05 19.31 -19.06
C ALA A 231 -36.02 18.18 -18.95
N VAL A 232 -35.54 17.91 -17.75
CA VAL A 232 -34.62 16.80 -17.48
C VAL A 232 -35.42 15.52 -17.25
N THR A 233 -35.21 14.51 -18.11
CA THR A 233 -35.85 13.20 -18.01
C THR A 233 -34.81 12.15 -17.61
N GLN A 234 -35.08 11.40 -16.54
CA GLN A 234 -34.29 10.23 -16.17
C GLN A 234 -34.66 9.02 -17.03
N ARG A 235 -33.64 8.32 -17.52
CA ARG A 235 -33.75 7.08 -18.28
C ARG A 235 -33.47 5.87 -17.39
N PRO A 236 -34.15 4.73 -17.59
CA PRO A 236 -33.96 3.53 -16.77
C PRO A 236 -32.59 2.89 -16.98
N GLU A 237 -32.22 1.94 -16.14
CA GLU A 237 -30.95 1.19 -16.19
C GLU A 237 -30.76 0.45 -17.50
N SER A 238 -31.85 0.02 -18.14
CA SER A 238 -31.82 -0.70 -19.42
C SER A 238 -31.87 0.25 -20.61
N SER A 239 -31.13 1.37 -20.55
CA SER A 239 -31.07 2.35 -21.63
C SER A 239 -29.72 2.40 -22.31
N PHE A 240 -29.72 2.57 -23.62
CA PHE A 240 -28.55 2.95 -24.40
C PHE A 240 -28.87 4.18 -25.23
N ILE A 241 -28.05 5.24 -25.10
CA ILE A 241 -28.26 6.54 -25.74
C ILE A 241 -26.99 6.96 -26.45
N LEU A 242 -27.14 7.48 -27.67
CA LEU A 242 -26.06 8.07 -28.45
C LEU A 242 -26.33 9.57 -28.66
N PHE A 243 -25.26 10.36 -28.57
CA PHE A 243 -25.31 11.80 -28.72
C PHE A 243 -24.47 12.29 -29.92
N ASP A 244 -24.91 13.38 -30.56
CA ASP A 244 -24.11 14.10 -31.54
C ASP A 244 -23.09 15.05 -30.90
N ARG A 245 -22.30 15.74 -31.73
CA ARG A 245 -21.28 16.72 -31.31
C ARG A 245 -21.81 17.85 -30.44
N SER A 246 -23.08 18.23 -30.62
CA SER A 246 -23.77 19.27 -29.84
C SER A 246 -24.48 18.72 -28.59
N SER A 247 -24.20 17.46 -28.22
CA SER A 247 -24.82 16.77 -27.09
C SER A 247 -26.33 16.53 -27.24
N SER A 248 -26.84 16.51 -28.47
CA SER A 248 -28.21 16.10 -28.75
C SER A 248 -28.31 14.59 -28.85
N VAL A 249 -29.40 14.02 -28.34
CA VAL A 249 -29.73 12.61 -28.58
C VAL A 249 -30.00 12.38 -30.07
N ILE A 250 -29.23 11.47 -30.69
CA ILE A 250 -29.43 11.03 -32.07
C ILE A 250 -30.05 9.63 -32.16
N TRP A 251 -29.87 8.82 -31.12
CA TRP A 251 -30.46 7.50 -31.03
C TRP A 251 -30.62 7.10 -29.56
N LYS A 252 -31.66 6.33 -29.26
CA LYS A 252 -31.89 5.75 -27.94
C LYS A 252 -32.71 4.47 -28.04
N ALA A 253 -32.45 3.51 -27.16
CA ALA A 253 -33.30 2.34 -26.95
C ALA A 253 -33.09 1.73 -25.56
N PRO A 254 -34.10 1.03 -25.07
CA PRO A 254 -35.25 1.63 -24.39
C PRO A 254 -34.89 2.81 -23.50
#